data_AF-A0A2J8J1A2-F1
#
_entry.id   AF-A0A2J8J1A2-F1
#
_cell.length_a   1.000
_cell.length_b   1.000
_cell.length_c   1.000
_cell.angle_alpha   90.00
_cell.angle_beta   90.00
_cell.angle_gamma   90.00
#
_symmetry.space_group_name_H-M   'P 1'
#
loop_
_entity.id
_entity.type
_entity.pdbx_description
1 polymer ?
#
loop_
_entity_poly.entity_id
_entity_poly.type
_entity_poly.pdbx_seq_one_letter_code
_entity_poly.pdbx_strand_id
1 'polypeptide(L)'
;MSQAPGAQPSPPTVYHERQRLELCAVHALNNVLQQQLFSQEAADEICKRLAPDSRLNPHRSLLGTGNYDVNVIMAALQGLGLAAVWWDRRRPLSQLALPQVLGLILNLPSPMSLGLLSLPLHRRHWVALRQVDGVYYNLDSKLRAPEALGDEDGVRAFLAA
;
A
#
# COMPACT_ATOMS: atom_id res chain seq x y z
N MET A 1 -31.99 18.83 -36.04
CA MET A 1 -31.48 18.89 -34.66
C MET A 1 -30.81 17.57 -34.34
N SER A 2 -29.52 17.45 -34.65
CA SER A 2 -28.76 16.21 -34.42
C SER A 2 -28.09 16.32 -33.05
N GLN A 3 -28.50 15.47 -32.10
CA GLN A 3 -27.85 15.40 -30.80
C GLN A 3 -26.48 14.73 -30.95
N ALA A 4 -25.46 15.34 -30.36
CA ALA A 4 -24.13 14.78 -30.25
C ALA A 4 -24.15 13.55 -29.31
N PRO A 5 -23.32 12.51 -29.55
CA PRO A 5 -23.22 11.38 -28.65
C PRO A 5 -22.63 11.85 -27.32
N GLY A 6 -23.34 11.57 -26.22
CA GLY A 6 -22.87 11.86 -24.87
C GLY A 6 -21.50 11.23 -24.64
N ALA A 7 -20.53 12.05 -24.24
CA ALA A 7 -19.21 11.58 -23.84
C ALA A 7 -19.39 10.60 -22.68
N GLN A 8 -19.06 9.32 -22.91
CA GLN A 8 -18.95 8.37 -21.81
C GLN A 8 -17.84 8.86 -20.88
N PRO A 9 -18.05 8.91 -19.55
CA PRO A 9 -16.99 9.29 -18.63
C PRO A 9 -15.83 8.32 -18.82
N SER A 10 -14.64 8.84 -19.13
CA SER A 10 -13.42 8.05 -19.16
C SER A 10 -13.25 7.37 -17.79
N PRO A 11 -12.82 6.10 -17.76
CA PRO A 11 -12.61 5.41 -16.50
C PRO A 11 -11.64 6.23 -15.64
N PRO A 12 -11.91 6.35 -14.35
CA PRO A 12 -11.07 7.13 -13.47
C PRO A 12 -9.64 6.60 -13.50
N THR A 13 -8.69 7.52 -13.64
CA THR A 13 -7.28 7.15 -13.75
C THR A 13 -6.76 6.80 -12.35
N VAL A 14 -6.84 5.53 -11.98
CA VAL A 14 -6.34 5.01 -10.71
C VAL A 14 -4.81 5.14 -10.69
N TYR A 15 -4.29 5.88 -9.72
CA TYR A 15 -2.85 6.01 -9.53
C TYR A 15 -2.27 4.69 -9.01
N HIS A 16 -1.19 4.21 -9.64
CA HIS A 16 -0.53 2.94 -9.28
C HIS A 16 0.97 2.98 -9.54
N GLU A 17 1.75 2.88 -8.46
CA GLU A 17 3.17 2.61 -8.50
C GLU A 17 3.45 1.11 -8.46
N ARG A 18 4.29 0.70 -9.40
CA ARG A 18 4.84 -0.66 -9.47
C ARG A 18 6.13 -0.75 -8.68
N GLN A 19 6.32 -1.91 -8.06
CA GLN A 19 7.42 -2.16 -7.15
C GLN A 19 8.77 -2.02 -7.86
N ARG A 20 9.67 -1.27 -7.22
CA ARG A 20 11.09 -1.26 -7.52
C ARG A 20 11.86 -1.68 -6.27
N LEU A 21 12.81 -2.60 -6.43
CA LEU A 21 13.66 -3.09 -5.33
C LEU A 21 12.82 -3.59 -4.13
N GLU A 22 13.15 -3.15 -2.92
CA GLU A 22 12.47 -3.50 -1.67
C GLU A 22 11.65 -2.32 -1.12
N LEU A 23 11.17 -1.44 -1.99
CA LEU A 23 10.45 -0.21 -1.63
C LEU A 23 8.94 -0.41 -1.50
N CYS A 24 8.48 -1.63 -1.19
CA CYS A 24 7.04 -1.93 -1.11
C CYS A 24 6.30 -1.03 -0.12
N ALA A 25 6.92 -0.59 0.98
CA ALA A 25 6.33 0.36 1.91
C ALA A 25 6.09 1.75 1.28
N VAL A 26 7.05 2.26 0.49
CA VAL A 26 6.93 3.55 -0.21
C VAL A 26 5.79 3.47 -1.23
N HIS A 27 5.76 2.40 -2.03
CA HIS A 27 4.71 2.21 -3.02
C HIS A 27 3.34 1.99 -2.37
N ALA A 28 3.25 1.29 -1.25
CA ALA A 28 2.01 1.15 -0.50
C ALA A 28 1.51 2.51 0.01
N LEU A 29 2.39 3.37 0.55
CA LEU A 29 2.04 4.74 0.95
C LEU A 29 1.54 5.58 -0.24
N ASN A 30 2.27 5.58 -1.35
CA ASN A 30 1.87 6.37 -2.53
C ASN A 30 0.57 5.85 -3.15
N ASN A 31 0.41 4.53 -3.24
CA ASN A 31 -0.79 3.90 -3.78
C ASN A 31 -2.01 4.16 -2.91
N VAL A 32 -1.91 4.03 -1.58
CA VAL A 32 -3.04 4.30 -0.69
C VAL A 32 -3.44 5.77 -0.70
N LEU A 33 -2.48 6.68 -0.87
CA LEU A 33 -2.69 8.13 -0.96
C LEU A 33 -3.07 8.61 -2.38
N GLN A 34 -3.02 7.72 -3.38
CA GLN A 34 -3.29 8.01 -4.79
C GLN A 34 -2.40 9.12 -5.38
N GLN A 35 -1.17 9.26 -4.89
CA GLN A 35 -0.20 10.25 -5.37
C GLN A 35 1.23 9.85 -5.00
N GLN A 36 2.21 10.26 -5.82
CA GLN A 36 3.64 10.12 -5.49
C GLN A 36 4.05 11.15 -4.43
N LEU A 37 3.90 10.82 -3.15
CA LEU A 37 4.24 11.71 -2.03
C LEU A 37 5.55 11.32 -1.33
N PHE A 38 5.88 10.05 -1.34
CA PHE A 38 7.07 9.50 -0.69
C PHE A 38 8.05 8.95 -1.71
N SER A 39 9.33 9.13 -1.43
CA SER A 39 10.43 8.51 -2.15
C SER A 39 11.26 7.64 -1.19
N GLN A 40 12.24 6.92 -1.73
CA GLN A 40 13.20 6.17 -0.93
C GLN A 40 13.97 7.10 0.03
N GLU A 41 14.36 8.28 -0.45
CA GLU A 41 15.08 9.28 0.33
C GLU A 41 14.22 9.79 1.49
N ALA A 42 12.93 10.07 1.23
CA ALA A 42 12.01 10.50 2.27
C ALA A 42 11.80 9.41 3.34
N ALA A 43 11.66 8.16 2.93
CA ALA A 43 11.54 7.02 3.86
C ALA A 43 12.83 6.82 4.67
N ASP A 44 14.00 6.98 4.04
CA ASP A 44 15.30 6.91 4.70
C ASP A 44 15.51 8.03 5.73
N GLU A 45 15.05 9.25 5.45
CA GLU A 45 15.06 10.33 6.43
C GLU A 45 14.14 10.05 7.62
N ILE A 46 12.97 9.46 7.38
CA ILE A 46 12.08 8.99 8.47
C ILE A 46 12.80 7.96 9.33
N CYS A 47 13.47 6.98 8.72
CA CYS A 47 14.26 5.99 9.44
C CYS A 47 15.33 6.62 10.33
N LYS A 48 16.07 7.61 9.81
CA LYS A 48 17.11 8.31 10.58
C LYS A 48 16.53 9.03 11.80
N ARG A 49 15.39 9.70 11.65
CA ARG A 49 14.72 10.38 12.77
C ARG A 49 14.20 9.42 13.83
N LEU A 50 13.74 8.22 13.43
CA LEU A 50 13.26 7.20 14.36
C LEU A 50 14.40 6.56 15.18
N ALA A 51 15.62 6.55 14.64
CA ALA A 51 16.80 5.96 15.30
C ALA A 51 18.05 6.85 15.11
N PRO A 52 18.10 8.06 15.71
CA PRO A 52 19.13 9.07 15.43
C PRO A 52 20.54 8.63 15.85
N ASP A 53 20.63 7.85 16.93
CA ASP A 53 21.90 7.39 17.50
C ASP A 53 22.36 6.03 16.96
N SER A 54 21.61 5.43 16.04
CA SER A 54 21.90 4.08 15.56
C SER A 54 22.81 4.09 14.33
N ARG A 55 23.99 3.48 14.46
CA ARG A 55 24.92 3.28 13.32
C ARG A 55 24.35 2.32 12.27
N LEU A 56 23.52 1.37 12.70
CA LEU A 56 22.76 0.45 11.85
C LEU A 56 21.28 0.73 12.06
N ASN A 57 20.59 1.22 11.04
CA ASN A 57 19.21 1.61 11.21
C ASN A 57 18.29 0.36 11.26
N PRO A 58 17.54 0.13 12.35
CA PRO A 58 16.71 -1.07 12.49
C PRO A 58 15.45 -1.05 11.61
N HIS A 59 15.10 0.10 11.05
CA HIS A 59 13.86 0.32 10.31
C HIS A 59 14.02 0.16 8.79
N ARG A 60 15.20 -0.30 8.31
CA ARG A 60 15.49 -0.58 6.90
C ARG A 60 16.56 -1.67 6.75
N SER A 61 16.72 -2.18 5.53
CA SER A 61 17.80 -3.12 5.22
C SER A 61 19.18 -2.50 5.48
N LEU A 62 20.16 -3.32 5.88
CA LEU A 62 21.52 -2.87 6.22
C LEU A 62 22.21 -2.14 5.06
N LEU A 63 21.86 -2.51 3.82
CA LEU A 63 22.40 -1.91 2.59
C LEU A 63 21.59 -0.69 2.12
N GLY A 64 20.54 -0.28 2.83
CA GLY A 64 19.71 0.87 2.47
C GLY A 64 18.86 0.67 1.22
N THR A 65 18.58 -0.59 0.83
CA THR A 65 17.80 -0.96 -0.37
C THR A 65 16.28 -0.85 -0.17
N GLY A 66 15.82 -0.53 1.04
CA GLY A 66 14.41 -0.47 1.42
C GLY A 66 14.09 -1.43 2.58
N ASN A 67 13.03 -2.21 2.43
CA ASN A 67 12.47 -3.11 3.46
C ASN A 67 12.10 -2.37 4.76
N TYR A 68 11.33 -1.29 4.60
CA TYR A 68 10.91 -0.45 5.70
C TYR A 68 9.86 -1.15 6.58
N ASP A 69 9.99 -0.94 7.89
CA ASP A 69 9.03 -1.49 8.86
C ASP A 69 7.78 -0.62 9.01
N VAL A 70 6.87 -1.05 9.89
CA VAL A 70 5.61 -0.36 10.16
C VAL A 70 5.79 1.03 10.76
N ASN A 71 6.87 1.27 11.51
CA ASN A 71 7.10 2.55 12.19
C ASN A 71 7.38 3.65 11.17
N VAL A 72 8.07 3.31 10.08
CA VAL A 72 8.28 4.23 8.95
C VAL A 72 6.96 4.63 8.32
N ILE A 73 6.06 3.65 8.08
CA ILE A 73 4.72 3.90 7.53
C ILE A 73 3.90 4.79 8.47
N MET A 74 3.90 4.48 9.77
CA MET A 74 3.17 5.26 10.78
C MET A 74 3.68 6.71 10.85
N ALA A 75 5.01 6.90 10.90
CA ALA A 75 5.62 8.23 10.94
C ALA A 75 5.41 9.02 9.65
N ALA A 76 5.41 8.35 8.50
CA ALA A 76 5.09 8.95 7.20
C ALA A 76 3.66 9.51 7.19
N LEU A 77 2.68 8.70 7.59
CA LEU A 77 1.28 9.10 7.66
C LEU A 77 1.07 10.22 8.69
N GLN A 78 1.71 10.13 9.85
CA GLN A 78 1.65 11.17 10.88
C GLN A 78 2.16 12.52 10.37
N GLY A 79 3.20 12.53 9.53
CA GLY A 79 3.71 13.75 8.89
C GLY A 79 2.70 14.45 7.98
N LEU A 80 1.66 13.74 7.55
CA LEU A 80 0.54 14.27 6.74
C LEU A 80 -0.72 14.53 7.58
N GLY A 81 -0.65 14.42 8.91
CA GLY A 81 -1.83 14.54 9.79
C GLY A 81 -2.77 13.32 9.73
N LEU A 82 -2.31 12.20 9.17
CA LEU A 82 -3.03 10.93 9.11
C LEU A 82 -2.53 9.98 10.21
N ALA A 83 -3.30 8.93 10.48
CA ALA A 83 -2.92 7.89 11.43
C ALA A 83 -3.17 6.49 10.84
N ALA A 84 -2.28 5.55 11.16
CA ALA A 84 -2.53 4.13 10.92
C ALA A 84 -3.07 3.50 12.21
N VAL A 85 -4.23 2.85 12.10
CA VAL A 85 -4.85 2.11 13.20
C VAL A 85 -4.68 0.63 12.95
N TRP A 86 -4.20 -0.10 13.95
CA TRP A 86 -4.10 -1.55 13.88
C TRP A 86 -5.48 -2.18 13.97
N TRP A 87 -5.86 -2.93 12.94
CA TRP A 87 -7.07 -3.75 12.98
C TRP A 87 -6.86 -4.98 13.86
N ASP A 88 -7.72 -5.16 14.85
CA ASP A 88 -7.73 -6.38 15.68
C ASP A 88 -8.38 -7.52 14.90
N ARG A 89 -7.56 -8.46 14.44
CA ARG A 89 -7.98 -9.63 13.65
C ARG A 89 -8.97 -10.57 14.36
N ARG A 90 -9.17 -10.41 15.68
CA ARG A 90 -10.17 -11.17 16.45
C ARG A 90 -11.58 -10.60 16.28
N ARG A 91 -11.70 -9.37 15.78
CA ARG A 91 -12.98 -8.73 15.50
C ARG A 91 -13.53 -9.20 14.15
N PRO A 92 -14.85 -9.40 14.03
CA PRO A 92 -15.45 -9.74 12.75
C PRO A 92 -15.27 -8.58 11.77
N LEU A 93 -14.97 -8.89 10.51
CA LEU A 93 -14.73 -7.86 9.49
C LEU A 93 -15.95 -6.94 9.33
N SER A 94 -17.18 -7.38 9.59
CA SER A 94 -18.38 -6.53 9.57
C SER A 94 -18.32 -5.30 10.48
N GLN A 95 -17.46 -5.29 11.51
CA GLN A 95 -17.23 -4.12 12.36
C GLN A 95 -16.26 -3.09 11.74
N LEU A 96 -15.54 -3.44 10.67
CA LEU A 96 -14.67 -2.52 9.97
C LEU A 96 -15.52 -1.58 9.10
N ALA A 97 -15.63 -0.33 9.52
CA ALA A 97 -16.33 0.74 8.81
C ALA A 97 -15.48 1.25 7.63
N LEU A 98 -15.41 0.48 6.55
CA LEU A 98 -14.62 0.78 5.35
C LEU A 98 -14.84 2.20 4.78
N PRO A 99 -16.07 2.76 4.75
CA PRO A 99 -16.30 4.13 4.25
C PRO A 99 -15.63 5.24 5.07
N GLN A 100 -15.28 4.97 6.33
CA GLN A 100 -14.60 5.94 7.21
C GLN A 100 -13.07 5.86 7.11
N VAL A 101 -12.55 4.88 6.35
CA VAL A 101 -11.12 4.62 6.24
C VAL A 101 -10.64 5.11 4.88
N LEU A 102 -9.60 5.95 4.87
CA LEU A 102 -8.99 6.45 3.64
C LEU A 102 -8.51 5.30 2.74
N GLY A 103 -7.87 4.30 3.34
CA GLY A 103 -7.45 3.06 2.68
C GLY A 103 -6.77 2.12 3.67
N LEU A 104 -6.47 0.90 3.22
CA LEU A 104 -5.87 -0.14 4.06
C LEU A 104 -4.44 -0.40 3.60
N ILE A 105 -3.54 -0.65 4.56
CA ILE A 105 -2.19 -1.14 4.31
C ILE A 105 -2.06 -2.51 4.97
N LEU A 106 -1.78 -3.54 4.19
CA LEU A 106 -1.65 -4.93 4.63
C LEU A 106 -0.20 -5.35 4.62
N ASN A 107 0.16 -6.27 5.54
CA ASN A 107 1.46 -6.91 5.58
C ASN A 107 1.36 -8.41 5.28
N LEU A 108 1.41 -8.76 4.00
CA LEU A 108 1.16 -10.12 3.53
C LEU A 108 2.47 -10.92 3.41
N PRO A 109 2.46 -12.24 3.69
CA PRO A 109 3.57 -13.09 3.31
C PRO A 109 3.66 -13.15 1.79
N SER A 110 4.87 -13.02 1.25
CA SER A 110 5.09 -12.98 -0.19
C SER A 110 6.30 -13.82 -0.58
N PRO A 111 6.18 -14.72 -1.56
CA PRO A 111 7.30 -15.52 -2.02
C PRO A 111 8.43 -14.63 -2.55
N MET A 112 9.67 -15.02 -2.28
CA MET A 112 10.82 -14.40 -2.93
C MET A 112 10.99 -15.01 -4.32
N SER A 113 11.10 -14.17 -5.35
CA SER A 113 11.34 -14.60 -6.72
C SER A 113 12.77 -14.27 -7.13
N LEU A 114 13.50 -15.25 -7.65
CA LEU A 114 14.80 -15.06 -8.31
C LEU A 114 14.63 -15.45 -9.79
N GLY A 115 14.41 -14.45 -10.64
CA GLY A 115 14.03 -14.70 -12.04
C GLY A 115 12.69 -15.45 -12.12
N LEU A 116 12.68 -16.60 -12.82
CA LEU A 116 11.51 -17.46 -12.95
C LEU A 116 11.32 -18.45 -11.79
N LEU A 117 12.26 -18.50 -10.84
CA LEU A 117 12.23 -19.43 -9.71
C LEU A 117 11.62 -18.75 -8.48
N SER A 118 10.56 -19.33 -7.93
CA SER A 118 10.07 -18.98 -6.60
C SER A 118 10.89 -19.74 -5.56
N LEU A 119 11.53 -19.01 -4.66
CA LEU A 119 12.28 -19.59 -3.55
C LEU A 119 11.32 -19.99 -2.42
N PRO A 120 11.60 -21.06 -1.65
CA PRO A 120 10.77 -21.51 -0.53
C PRO A 120 10.86 -20.59 0.70
N LEU A 121 11.39 -19.37 0.55
CA LEU A 121 11.44 -18.37 1.61
C LEU A 121 10.40 -17.28 1.35
N HIS A 122 9.68 -16.93 2.40
CA HIS A 122 8.67 -15.87 2.38
C HIS A 122 9.24 -14.62 3.05
N ARG A 123 9.02 -13.48 2.41
CA ARG A 123 9.25 -12.16 3.02
C ARG A 123 7.94 -11.44 3.23
N ARG A 124 7.94 -10.51 4.18
CA ARG A 124 6.81 -9.61 4.39
C ARG A 124 6.73 -8.59 3.25
N HIS A 125 5.52 -8.21 2.87
CA HIS A 125 5.25 -7.33 1.75
C HIS A 125 4.07 -6.41 2.05
N TRP A 126 4.29 -5.11 1.84
CA TRP A 126 3.27 -4.10 2.07
C TRP A 126 2.41 -3.92 0.83
N VAL A 127 1.09 -4.02 1.03
CA VAL A 127 0.07 -3.90 -0.03
C VAL A 127 -0.94 -2.83 0.37
N ALA A 128 -1.32 -1.98 -0.58
CA ALA A 128 -2.36 -0.97 -0.38
C ALA A 128 -3.70 -1.43 -0.98
N LEU A 129 -4.79 -1.23 -0.24
CA LEU A 129 -6.15 -1.26 -0.77
C LEU A 129 -6.75 0.14 -0.66
N ARG A 130 -7.41 0.61 -1.73
CA ARG A 130 -7.95 1.96 -1.77
C ARG A 130 -9.23 2.02 -2.59
N GLN A 131 -10.21 2.78 -2.11
CA GLN A 131 -11.38 3.16 -2.89
C GLN A 131 -11.08 4.37 -3.76
N VAL A 132 -11.40 4.27 -5.05
CA VAL A 132 -11.32 5.34 -6.04
C VAL A 132 -12.64 5.34 -6.80
N ASP A 133 -13.35 6.47 -6.77
CA ASP A 133 -14.65 6.65 -7.45
C ASP A 133 -15.66 5.52 -7.17
N GLY A 134 -15.76 5.13 -5.91
CA GLY A 134 -16.71 4.13 -5.42
C GLY A 134 -16.23 2.68 -5.52
N VAL A 135 -15.16 2.40 -6.27
CA VAL A 135 -14.63 1.05 -6.47
C VAL A 135 -13.36 0.84 -5.64
N TYR A 136 -13.29 -0.26 -4.91
CA TYR A 136 -12.09 -0.67 -4.20
C TYR A 136 -11.13 -1.40 -5.13
N TYR A 137 -9.84 -1.10 -4.97
CA TYR A 137 -8.76 -1.70 -5.75
C TYR A 137 -7.72 -2.32 -4.84
N ASN A 138 -7.22 -3.48 -5.26
CA ASN A 138 -5.95 -4.02 -4.85
C ASN A 138 -4.84 -3.30 -5.63
N LEU A 139 -4.05 -2.52 -4.90
CA LEU A 139 -2.94 -1.73 -5.42
C LEU A 139 -1.61 -2.33 -4.97
N ASP A 140 -1.52 -3.67 -4.91
CA ASP A 140 -0.24 -4.34 -4.76
C ASP A 140 0.72 -3.86 -5.86
N SER A 141 1.84 -3.31 -5.42
CA SER A 141 2.90 -2.80 -6.29
C SER A 141 3.53 -3.90 -7.16
N LYS A 142 3.35 -5.18 -6.84
CA LYS A 142 3.78 -6.29 -7.71
C LYS A 142 2.86 -6.54 -8.91
N LEU A 143 1.63 -6.04 -8.88
CA LEU A 143 0.71 -6.18 -10.00
C LEU A 143 1.16 -5.31 -11.18
N ARG A 144 0.77 -5.72 -12.40
CA ARG A 144 1.01 -4.92 -13.61
C ARG A 144 0.07 -3.72 -13.71
N ALA A 145 -1.11 -3.83 -13.12
CA ALA A 145 -2.15 -2.81 -13.06
C ALA A 145 -3.02 -3.03 -11.81
N PRO A 146 -3.78 -2.03 -11.35
CA PRO A 146 -4.77 -2.18 -10.29
C PRO A 146 -5.75 -3.31 -10.56
N GLU A 147 -6.00 -4.13 -9.56
CA GLU A 147 -7.02 -5.18 -9.62
C GLU A 147 -8.27 -4.70 -8.87
N ALA A 148 -9.41 -4.65 -9.56
CA ALA A 148 -10.66 -4.21 -8.95
C ALA A 148 -11.20 -5.29 -8.00
N LEU A 149 -11.46 -4.90 -6.76
CA LEU A 149 -12.12 -5.73 -5.75
C LEU A 149 -13.63 -5.48 -5.72
N GLY A 150 -14.11 -4.39 -6.33
CA GLY A 150 -15.53 -4.04 -6.37
C GLY A 150 -15.93 -3.20 -5.18
N ASP A 151 -16.89 -3.69 -4.39
CA ASP A 151 -17.48 -2.99 -3.25
C ASP A 151 -16.89 -3.45 -1.91
N GLU A 152 -17.55 -3.07 -0.81
CA GLU A 152 -17.15 -3.47 0.53
C GLU A 152 -17.14 -4.98 0.74
N ASP A 153 -18.09 -5.71 0.15
CA ASP A 153 -18.17 -7.17 0.29
C ASP A 153 -17.01 -7.85 -0.43
N GLY A 154 -16.63 -7.33 -1.60
CA GLY A 154 -15.44 -7.77 -2.32
C GLY A 154 -14.15 -7.58 -1.51
N VAL A 155 -13.99 -6.42 -0.86
CA VAL A 155 -12.84 -6.18 0.05
C VAL A 155 -12.87 -7.10 1.26
N ARG A 156 -14.04 -7.31 1.88
CA ARG A 156 -14.18 -8.20 3.05
C ARG A 156 -13.85 -9.64 2.68
N ALA A 157 -14.27 -10.11 1.49
CA ALA A 157 -13.91 -11.42 0.97
C ALA A 157 -12.39 -11.54 0.75
N PHE A 158 -11.76 -10.51 0.18
CA PHE A 158 -10.30 -10.47 0.01
C PHE A 158 -9.55 -10.52 1.34
N LEU A 159 -10.02 -9.80 2.37
CA LEU A 159 -9.40 -9.78 3.71
C LEU A 159 -9.59 -11.08 4.50
N ALA A 160 -10.56 -11.91 4.13
CA ALA A 160 -10.86 -13.17 4.81
C ALA A 160 -10.10 -14.37 4.24
N ALA A 161 -9.49 -14.23 3.06
CA ALA A 161 -8.68 -15.25 2.39
C ALA A 161 -7.31 -15.44 3.06
#